data_AF-A0A935XGT9-F1
#
_entry.id   AF-A0A935XGT9-F1
#
_cell.length_a   1.000
_cell.length_b   1.000
_cell.length_c   1.000
_cell.angle_alpha   90.00
_cell.angle_beta   90.00
_cell.angle_gamma   90.00
#
_symmetry.space_group_name_H-M   'P 1'
#
loop_
_entity.id
_entity.type
_entity.pdbx_description
1 polymer ?
#
loop_
_entity_poly.entity_id
_entity_poly.type
_entity_poly.pdbx_seq_one_letter_code
_entity_poly.pdbx_strand_id
1 'polypeptide(L)'
;PRPTGIERNVVITQWDWADPKAYLHDVVTTDRRNPTLNPNGKMYGALELSADYLPVLDPLTHEATRIPLTVRDPATPPASNLDSDQPSPYWGSEPIWTSKNNVHNPMFDERGRVWITSAVRPSANPDFCKAGSTHPSARLFPVQRAGRHLAVYDPKTEKLTHISTCFSTHHLMFAEDANNTLWTSGGGPVVGWLNTKQFDQTGDEETSQGWTALILDTNGNGKRDDYVEPNQPLDPTRDKRVNNGLYSVAPAADGSIWGTSLGFPGALVRLSPGANPPATALAEVFEPPMKDGVPVSGYSPRGGDVDRNGVFWAAMASGHLASFDRRKCKGPLNGPKATGQHCPEGWTFHVEPMPQFKGAPADGSVEASYYTWVDQFDTFGLGRNIPINTGNAAEGLLVFKDGKWIVLRVPYPTGFYTKWLDGRIDDPRAGWKGKGLWTTISTRAPFHMEGGAGQTSKVFKFQLRPNPLAK
;
A
#
# COMPACT_ATOMS: atom_id res chain seq x y z
N PRO A 1 6.66 -4.97 -26.83
CA PRO A 1 7.11 -4.04 -27.91
C PRO A 1 8.50 -3.48 -27.55
N ARG A 2 9.32 -3.07 -28.53
CA ARG A 2 10.61 -2.41 -28.22
C ARG A 2 10.37 -0.98 -27.70
N PRO A 3 11.21 -0.45 -26.81
CA PRO A 3 11.09 0.94 -26.33
C PRO A 3 11.10 1.95 -27.46
N THR A 4 10.24 2.95 -27.39
CA THR A 4 10.15 4.06 -28.35
C THR A 4 10.13 5.42 -27.66
N GLY A 5 10.40 6.50 -28.39
CA GLY A 5 10.39 7.86 -27.82
C GLY A 5 11.25 7.98 -26.56
N ILE A 6 10.64 8.48 -25.48
CA ILE A 6 11.25 8.70 -24.16
C ILE A 6 11.61 7.41 -23.41
N GLU A 7 10.97 6.28 -23.73
CA GLU A 7 11.26 4.98 -23.10
C GLU A 7 12.70 4.53 -23.38
N ARG A 8 13.31 5.02 -24.48
CA ARG A 8 14.71 4.75 -24.85
C ARG A 8 15.72 5.46 -23.94
N ASN A 9 15.26 6.41 -23.12
CA ASN A 9 16.13 7.18 -22.24
C ASN A 9 16.28 6.58 -20.84
N VAL A 10 15.51 5.54 -20.52
CA VAL A 10 15.51 4.89 -19.21
C VAL A 10 16.85 4.20 -18.97
N VAL A 11 17.40 4.41 -17.78
CA VAL A 11 18.56 3.68 -17.23
C VAL A 11 18.06 2.86 -16.06
N ILE A 12 18.45 1.58 -16.04
CA ILE A 12 18.09 0.65 -14.99
C ILE A 12 19.38 0.14 -14.35
N THR A 13 19.55 0.39 -13.06
CA THR A 13 20.61 -0.20 -12.24
C THR A 13 20.00 -1.26 -11.34
N GLN A 14 20.65 -2.42 -11.21
CA GLN A 14 20.12 -3.57 -10.49
C GLN A 14 21.11 -4.05 -9.44
N TRP A 15 20.60 -4.50 -8.30
CA TRP A 15 21.37 -5.14 -7.23
C TRP A 15 20.67 -6.42 -6.80
N ASP A 16 21.45 -7.47 -6.54
CA ASP A 16 20.95 -8.63 -5.79
C ASP A 16 20.64 -8.23 -4.36
N TRP A 17 19.55 -8.79 -3.84
CA TRP A 17 19.03 -8.45 -2.53
C TRP A 17 18.37 -9.65 -1.86
N ALA A 18 18.51 -9.75 -0.54
CA ALA A 18 18.03 -10.89 0.26
C ALA A 18 18.62 -12.26 -0.16
N ASP A 19 18.14 -13.35 0.45
CA ASP A 19 18.56 -14.73 0.14
C ASP A 19 17.65 -15.40 -0.91
N PRO A 20 18.07 -16.54 -1.52
CA PRO A 20 17.29 -17.20 -2.57
C PRO A 20 15.95 -17.82 -2.13
N LYS A 21 15.70 -17.94 -0.83
CA LYS A 21 14.44 -18.47 -0.26
C LYS A 21 13.48 -17.35 0.14
N ALA A 22 14.01 -16.14 0.32
CA ALA A 22 13.27 -14.98 0.75
C ALA A 22 12.27 -14.52 -0.32
N TYR A 23 11.06 -14.25 0.15
CA TYR A 23 10.06 -13.52 -0.60
C TYR A 23 10.12 -12.05 -0.18
N LEU A 24 10.56 -11.18 -1.10
CA LEU A 24 10.56 -9.74 -0.91
C LEU A 24 9.28 -9.10 -1.45
N HIS A 25 8.63 -8.26 -0.65
CA HIS A 25 7.34 -7.64 -1.00
C HIS A 25 7.51 -6.18 -1.41
N ASP A 26 7.91 -5.33 -0.47
CA ASP A 26 7.99 -3.88 -0.64
C ASP A 26 9.39 -3.32 -0.35
N VAL A 27 9.60 -2.07 -0.75
CA VAL A 27 10.82 -1.29 -0.53
C VAL A 27 10.51 0.15 -0.17
N VAL A 28 11.33 0.74 0.69
CA VAL A 28 11.31 2.17 0.98
C VAL A 28 12.72 2.76 0.93
N THR A 29 12.80 3.97 0.38
CA THR A 29 14.04 4.70 0.14
C THR A 29 14.08 6.06 0.83
N THR A 30 12.93 6.66 1.16
CA THR A 30 12.85 7.95 1.83
C THR A 30 11.47 8.18 2.47
N ASP A 31 11.30 9.24 3.26
CA ASP A 31 9.95 9.64 3.69
C ASP A 31 9.26 10.20 2.46
N ARG A 32 8.16 9.57 2.09
CA ARG A 32 7.39 9.95 0.91
C ARG A 32 6.99 11.43 0.90
N ARG A 33 6.75 12.04 2.06
CA ARG A 33 6.38 13.46 2.22
C ARG A 33 7.56 14.39 1.93
N ASN A 34 8.78 13.88 2.02
CA ASN A 34 10.02 14.59 1.74
C ASN A 34 11.01 13.69 0.97
N PRO A 35 10.96 13.69 -0.37
CA PRO A 35 11.78 12.77 -1.19
C PRO A 35 13.29 13.05 -1.13
N THR A 36 13.71 14.12 -0.44
CA THR A 36 15.11 14.50 -0.24
C THR A 36 15.64 14.11 1.15
N LEU A 37 14.85 13.44 1.99
CA LEU A 37 15.23 13.16 3.38
C LEU A 37 16.42 12.20 3.50
N ASN A 38 16.54 11.24 2.58
CA ASN A 38 17.52 10.15 2.66
C ASN A 38 18.43 10.07 1.42
N PRO A 39 19.09 11.17 1.03
CA PRO A 39 19.81 11.26 -0.23
C PRO A 39 20.98 10.27 -0.25
N ASN A 40 21.03 9.42 -1.29
CA ASN A 40 21.99 8.31 -1.43
C ASN A 40 22.03 7.35 -0.24
N GLY A 41 21.07 7.43 0.69
CA GLY A 41 21.08 6.63 1.90
C GLY A 41 20.64 5.19 1.67
N LYS A 42 20.76 4.40 2.74
CA LYS A 42 20.33 3.01 2.76
C LYS A 42 18.82 2.90 2.52
N MET A 43 18.42 1.84 1.86
CA MET A 43 17.03 1.48 1.63
C MET A 43 16.68 0.15 2.28
N TYR A 44 15.40 -0.03 2.60
CA TYR A 44 14.92 -1.10 3.47
C TYR A 44 13.76 -1.83 2.79
N GLY A 45 13.77 -3.16 2.86
CA GLY A 45 12.73 -4.00 2.27
C GLY A 45 11.90 -4.74 3.30
N ALA A 46 10.87 -5.44 2.81
CA ALA A 46 9.97 -6.24 3.62
C ALA A 46 9.86 -7.68 3.11
N LEU A 47 10.20 -8.67 3.94
CA LEU A 47 10.24 -10.08 3.53
C LEU A 47 8.97 -10.85 3.92
N GLU A 48 7.83 -10.42 3.38
CA GLU A 48 6.51 -10.97 3.76
C GLU A 48 6.50 -12.50 3.76
N LEU A 49 5.91 -13.11 4.79
CA LEU A 49 5.79 -14.57 5.01
C LEU A 49 7.11 -15.37 5.16
N SER A 50 8.23 -14.89 4.64
CA SER A 50 9.40 -15.72 4.36
C SER A 50 10.48 -15.72 5.44
N ALA A 51 10.96 -14.56 5.88
CA ALA A 51 12.10 -14.45 6.80
C ALA A 51 11.99 -13.29 7.79
N ASP A 52 12.60 -13.45 8.97
CA ASP A 52 12.59 -12.46 10.07
C ASP A 52 13.85 -11.57 10.06
N TYR A 53 14.06 -10.84 8.96
CA TYR A 53 15.02 -9.74 8.89
C TYR A 53 14.56 -8.66 7.91
N LEU A 54 14.99 -7.41 8.14
CA LEU A 54 14.90 -6.36 7.11
C LEU A 54 16.12 -6.45 6.20
N PRO A 55 15.94 -6.67 4.89
CA PRO A 55 17.02 -6.54 3.93
C PRO A 55 17.34 -5.05 3.78
N VAL A 56 18.63 -4.73 3.70
CA VAL A 56 19.15 -3.36 3.57
C VAL A 56 20.07 -3.31 2.38
N LEU A 57 19.95 -2.28 1.55
CA LEU A 57 20.89 -2.02 0.45
C LEU A 57 21.48 -0.62 0.62
N ASP A 58 22.80 -0.54 0.60
CA ASP A 58 23.53 0.72 0.46
C ASP A 58 23.85 0.96 -1.03
N PRO A 59 23.22 1.94 -1.69
CA PRO A 59 23.40 2.15 -3.12
C PRO A 59 24.77 2.76 -3.47
N LEU A 60 25.51 3.33 -2.50
CA LEU A 60 26.84 3.90 -2.72
C LEU A 60 27.94 2.85 -2.63
N THR A 61 27.87 1.97 -1.63
CA THR A 61 28.85 0.89 -1.46
C THR A 61 28.47 -0.39 -2.21
N HIS A 62 27.23 -0.47 -2.71
CA HIS A 62 26.62 -1.66 -3.33
C HIS A 62 26.54 -2.87 -2.38
N GLU A 63 26.52 -2.60 -1.07
CA GLU A 63 26.49 -3.64 -0.05
C GLU A 63 25.06 -3.98 0.37
N ALA A 64 24.74 -5.27 0.38
CA ALA A 64 23.50 -5.79 0.94
C ALA A 64 23.75 -6.34 2.36
N THR A 65 23.00 -5.83 3.34
CA THR A 65 23.08 -6.26 4.75
C THR A 65 21.70 -6.63 5.28
N ARG A 66 21.63 -7.09 6.53
CA ARG A 66 20.40 -7.58 7.17
C ARG A 66 20.29 -7.03 8.58
N ILE A 67 19.09 -6.63 8.96
CA ILE A 67 18.75 -6.29 10.34
C ILE A 67 17.86 -7.40 10.87
N PRO A 68 18.31 -8.21 11.84
CA PRO A 68 17.46 -9.23 12.45
C PRO A 68 16.21 -8.61 13.06
N LEU A 69 15.06 -9.26 12.85
CA LEU A 69 13.81 -8.88 13.48
C LEU A 69 13.50 -9.79 14.66
N THR A 70 12.69 -9.29 15.57
CA THR A 70 12.19 -10.06 16.71
C THR A 70 10.71 -9.79 16.89
N VAL A 71 10.03 -10.66 17.64
CA VAL A 71 8.67 -10.43 18.13
C VAL A 71 8.73 -10.10 19.62
N ARG A 72 7.74 -9.38 20.14
CA ARG A 72 7.67 -9.08 21.58
C ARG A 72 7.32 -10.34 22.38
N ASP A 73 6.37 -11.13 21.89
CA ASP A 73 5.97 -12.39 22.51
C ASP A 73 6.50 -13.59 21.68
N PRO A 74 7.41 -14.41 22.25
CA PRO A 74 7.96 -15.59 21.58
C PRO A 74 6.92 -16.64 21.14
N ALA A 75 5.73 -16.65 21.77
CA ALA A 75 4.61 -17.52 21.41
C ALA A 75 3.93 -17.12 20.09
N THR A 76 4.33 -16.01 19.47
CA THR A 76 3.87 -15.63 18.13
C THR A 76 4.15 -16.78 17.15
N PRO A 77 3.12 -17.33 16.48
CA PRO A 77 3.31 -18.42 15.55
C PRO A 77 3.95 -17.92 14.24
N PRO A 78 4.59 -18.81 13.47
CA PRO A 78 4.95 -18.52 12.08
C PRO A 78 3.72 -18.11 11.26
N ALA A 79 3.93 -17.22 10.29
CA ALA A 79 2.87 -16.71 9.44
C ALA A 79 2.46 -17.68 8.32
N SER A 80 3.39 -18.53 7.89
CA SER A 80 3.16 -19.59 6.92
C SER A 80 2.89 -20.91 7.63
N ASN A 81 2.09 -21.79 7.01
CA ASN A 81 2.06 -23.18 7.44
C ASN A 81 3.44 -23.80 7.19
N LEU A 82 4.03 -24.40 8.21
CA LEU A 82 5.33 -25.07 8.10
C LEU A 82 5.20 -26.52 7.62
N ASP A 83 3.99 -27.07 7.68
CA ASP A 83 3.71 -28.40 7.16
C ASP A 83 3.53 -28.31 5.64
N SER A 84 4.27 -29.15 4.91
CA SER A 84 4.10 -29.32 3.47
C SER A 84 3.70 -30.75 3.17
N ASP A 85 2.56 -30.94 2.51
CA ASP A 85 2.08 -32.27 2.11
C ASP A 85 2.95 -32.92 1.04
N GLN A 86 3.77 -32.13 0.33
CA GLN A 86 4.66 -32.59 -0.74
C GLN A 86 6.01 -31.85 -0.72
N PRO A 87 7.12 -32.49 -1.09
CA PRO A 87 8.41 -31.83 -1.19
C PRO A 87 8.45 -30.83 -2.35
N SER A 88 9.14 -29.71 -2.13
CA SER A 88 9.49 -28.74 -3.18
C SER A 88 10.51 -29.34 -4.15
N PRO A 89 10.36 -29.12 -5.47
CA PRO A 89 11.38 -29.54 -6.45
C PRO A 89 12.72 -28.80 -6.31
N TYR A 90 12.76 -27.68 -5.58
CA TYR A 90 13.99 -26.89 -5.35
C TYR A 90 14.58 -27.11 -3.96
N TRP A 91 13.74 -27.29 -2.95
CA TRP A 91 14.13 -27.27 -1.53
C TRP A 91 13.80 -28.56 -0.77
N GLY A 92 13.26 -29.57 -1.46
CA GLY A 92 12.81 -30.81 -0.82
C GLY A 92 11.73 -30.54 0.23
N SER A 93 11.77 -31.27 1.34
CA SER A 93 10.81 -31.11 2.44
C SER A 93 11.16 -29.99 3.43
N GLU A 94 12.15 -29.14 3.13
CA GLU A 94 12.54 -28.04 4.02
C GLU A 94 11.47 -26.93 4.02
N PRO A 95 10.92 -26.54 5.19
CA PRO A 95 10.07 -25.35 5.30
C PRO A 95 10.92 -24.09 5.17
N ILE A 96 10.86 -23.43 4.01
CA ILE A 96 11.70 -22.26 3.71
C ILE A 96 11.10 -20.92 4.17
N TRP A 97 9.81 -20.87 4.46
CA TRP A 97 9.12 -19.65 4.90
C TRP A 97 8.74 -19.77 6.37
N THR A 98 9.60 -19.21 7.22
CA THR A 98 9.57 -19.43 8.67
C THR A 98 9.26 -18.17 9.47
N SER A 99 8.98 -17.06 8.78
CA SER A 99 8.77 -15.76 9.41
C SER A 99 7.67 -15.78 10.45
N LYS A 100 7.98 -15.27 11.65
CA LYS A 100 7.01 -14.89 12.67
C LYS A 100 6.58 -13.44 12.53
N ASN A 101 7.50 -12.55 12.13
CA ASN A 101 7.25 -11.12 12.00
C ASN A 101 6.27 -10.78 10.87
N ASN A 102 6.34 -11.51 9.76
CA ASN A 102 5.50 -11.29 8.58
C ASN A 102 5.49 -9.83 8.11
N VAL A 103 6.68 -9.26 7.89
CA VAL A 103 6.78 -7.85 7.51
C VAL A 103 6.23 -7.63 6.11
N HIS A 104 5.33 -6.66 5.97
CA HIS A 104 4.66 -6.41 4.68
C HIS A 104 5.08 -5.11 4.02
N ASN A 105 4.90 -3.97 4.70
CA ASN A 105 5.18 -2.65 4.14
C ASN A 105 6.10 -1.86 5.06
N PRO A 106 7.24 -1.34 4.56
CA PRO A 106 8.08 -0.39 5.25
C PRO A 106 7.81 1.05 4.77
N MET A 107 7.85 2.03 5.67
CA MET A 107 7.88 3.46 5.34
C MET A 107 8.86 4.21 6.23
N PHE A 108 9.48 5.27 5.71
CA PHE A 108 10.23 6.21 6.52
C PHE A 108 9.31 7.24 7.16
N ASP A 109 9.68 7.68 8.37
CA ASP A 109 9.16 8.93 8.94
C ASP A 109 10.11 10.11 8.70
N GLU A 110 9.71 11.30 9.16
CA GLU A 110 10.44 12.54 8.95
C GLU A 110 11.80 12.59 9.66
N ARG A 111 12.07 11.64 10.57
CA ARG A 111 13.31 11.55 11.35
C ARG A 111 14.32 10.58 10.76
N GLY A 112 13.92 9.88 9.70
CA GLY A 112 14.71 8.83 9.06
C GLY A 112 14.59 7.47 9.75
N ARG A 113 13.53 7.23 10.54
CA ARG A 113 13.26 5.91 11.13
C ARG A 113 12.40 5.08 10.18
N VAL A 114 12.56 3.77 10.22
CA VAL A 114 11.86 2.81 9.34
C VAL A 114 10.72 2.17 10.12
N TRP A 115 9.50 2.53 9.78
CA TRP A 115 8.27 1.97 10.30
C TRP A 115 7.83 0.79 9.46
N ILE A 116 7.46 -0.31 10.09
CA ILE A 116 7.06 -1.54 9.42
C ILE A 116 5.76 -2.07 10.00
N THR A 117 4.91 -2.65 9.14
CA THR A 117 3.87 -3.56 9.64
C THR A 117 4.51 -4.88 9.99
N SER A 118 4.33 -5.36 11.22
CA SER A 118 4.92 -6.61 11.71
C SER A 118 4.03 -7.21 12.78
N ALA A 119 3.86 -8.53 12.80
CA ALA A 119 3.40 -9.21 14.00
C ALA A 119 4.38 -8.94 15.15
N VAL A 120 3.84 -8.79 16.35
CA VAL A 120 4.62 -8.60 17.59
C VAL A 120 4.18 -9.54 18.70
N ARG A 121 2.99 -10.13 18.59
CA ARG A 121 2.37 -11.04 19.55
C ARG A 121 1.36 -11.99 18.87
N PRO A 122 0.88 -13.05 19.55
CA PRO A 122 -0.27 -13.84 19.10
C PRO A 122 -1.54 -13.01 18.86
N SER A 123 -2.45 -13.56 18.05
CA SER A 123 -3.55 -12.77 17.49
C SER A 123 -4.61 -12.29 18.49
N ALA A 124 -4.70 -12.87 19.68
CA ALA A 124 -5.68 -12.46 20.68
C ALA A 124 -5.34 -11.07 21.23
N ASN A 125 -6.28 -10.13 21.17
CA ASN A 125 -6.02 -8.79 21.68
C ASN A 125 -5.99 -8.73 23.21
N PRO A 126 -5.25 -7.77 23.79
CA PRO A 126 -5.35 -7.43 25.21
C PRO A 126 -6.73 -6.84 25.54
N ASP A 127 -7.07 -6.83 26.83
CA ASP A 127 -8.42 -6.47 27.28
C ASP A 127 -8.78 -5.01 27.03
N PHE A 128 -7.81 -4.10 26.97
CA PHE A 128 -8.07 -2.70 26.64
C PHE A 128 -8.59 -2.50 25.20
N CYS A 129 -8.47 -3.49 24.31
CA CYS A 129 -9.05 -3.47 22.96
C CYS A 129 -10.51 -3.97 22.92
N LYS A 130 -10.97 -4.64 23.99
CA LYS A 130 -12.23 -5.40 24.02
C LYS A 130 -13.35 -4.62 24.71
N ALA A 131 -14.55 -5.20 24.66
CA ALA A 131 -15.72 -4.67 25.35
C ALA A 131 -15.45 -4.57 26.86
N GLY A 132 -15.91 -3.49 27.49
CA GLY A 132 -15.65 -3.18 28.90
C GLY A 132 -14.42 -2.31 29.15
N SER A 133 -13.59 -2.06 28.13
CA SER A 133 -12.46 -1.14 28.21
C SER A 133 -12.89 0.33 28.29
N THR A 134 -12.03 1.17 28.88
CA THR A 134 -12.16 2.63 28.88
C THR A 134 -11.56 3.29 27.63
N HIS A 135 -10.82 2.55 26.80
CA HIS A 135 -10.23 3.07 25.57
C HIS A 135 -11.33 3.62 24.63
N PRO A 136 -11.24 4.87 24.14
CA PRO A 136 -12.32 5.50 23.39
C PRO A 136 -12.79 4.70 22.17
N SER A 137 -11.85 4.10 21.45
CA SER A 137 -12.18 3.26 20.28
C SER A 137 -12.83 1.94 20.67
N ALA A 138 -12.43 1.33 21.79
CA ALA A 138 -12.97 0.05 22.25
C ALA A 138 -14.38 0.18 22.80
N ARG A 139 -14.71 1.34 23.40
CA ARG A 139 -16.08 1.65 23.84
C ARG A 139 -17.09 1.71 22.69
N LEU A 140 -16.63 2.13 21.52
CA LEU A 140 -17.48 2.30 20.33
C LEU A 140 -17.47 1.07 19.42
N PHE A 141 -16.30 0.44 19.25
CA PHE A 141 -16.16 -0.74 18.41
C PHE A 141 -15.04 -1.66 18.93
N PRO A 142 -15.32 -2.58 19.86
CA PRO A 142 -14.30 -3.45 20.44
C PRO A 142 -13.77 -4.46 19.41
N VAL A 143 -12.47 -4.71 19.41
CA VAL A 143 -11.80 -5.61 18.46
C VAL A 143 -11.12 -6.75 19.21
N GLN A 144 -11.47 -7.99 18.86
CA GLN A 144 -11.05 -9.18 19.60
C GLN A 144 -9.65 -9.69 19.21
N ARG A 145 -9.23 -9.42 17.96
CA ARG A 145 -8.00 -9.99 17.40
C ARG A 145 -7.32 -9.01 16.44
N ALA A 146 -6.00 -9.09 16.37
CA ALA A 146 -5.16 -8.42 15.38
C ALA A 146 -3.97 -9.34 15.02
N GLY A 147 -3.58 -9.40 13.74
CA GLY A 147 -2.54 -10.31 13.25
C GLY A 147 -1.18 -9.64 13.09
N ARG A 148 -1.11 -8.65 12.20
CA ARG A 148 0.06 -7.76 12.05
C ARG A 148 -0.19 -6.46 12.81
N HIS A 149 0.86 -5.93 13.41
CA HIS A 149 0.87 -4.69 14.19
C HIS A 149 1.90 -3.72 13.60
N LEU A 150 2.60 -2.95 14.44
CA LEU A 150 3.64 -2.01 14.01
C LEU A 150 4.96 -2.31 14.72
N ALA A 151 6.06 -1.99 14.06
CA ALA A 151 7.35 -1.82 14.70
C ALA A 151 8.10 -0.66 14.05
N VAL A 152 9.03 -0.06 14.77
CA VAL A 152 9.91 0.98 14.24
C VAL A 152 11.36 0.62 14.52
N TYR A 153 12.18 0.65 13.47
CA TYR A 153 13.63 0.55 13.55
C TYR A 153 14.23 1.94 13.35
N ASP A 154 15.11 2.34 14.27
CA ASP A 154 15.86 3.58 14.14
C ASP A 154 17.30 3.28 13.67
N PRO A 155 17.68 3.58 12.42
CA PRO A 155 19.02 3.33 11.91
C PRO A 155 20.14 4.07 12.66
N LYS A 156 19.83 5.14 13.39
CA LYS A 156 20.85 5.91 14.14
C LYS A 156 21.21 5.25 15.47
N THR A 157 20.24 4.60 16.10
CA THR A 157 20.41 3.95 17.41
C THR A 157 20.41 2.42 17.32
N GLU A 158 20.14 1.88 16.14
CA GLU A 158 19.97 0.46 15.84
C GLU A 158 18.88 -0.22 16.68
N LYS A 159 17.95 0.57 17.23
CA LYS A 159 16.90 0.09 18.13
C LYS A 159 15.65 -0.31 17.32
N LEU A 160 15.21 -1.56 17.51
CA LEU A 160 13.89 -2.03 17.10
C LEU A 160 12.90 -1.88 18.27
N THR A 161 11.77 -1.21 18.03
CA THR A 161 10.69 -1.02 19.01
C THR A 161 9.41 -1.63 18.48
N HIS A 162 8.88 -2.64 19.18
CA HIS A 162 7.59 -3.25 18.87
C HIS A 162 6.44 -2.39 19.36
N ILE A 163 5.34 -2.34 18.62
CA ILE A 163 4.13 -1.59 18.96
C ILE A 163 2.91 -2.50 18.75
N SER A 164 2.25 -2.88 19.84
CA SER A 164 1.07 -3.75 19.82
C SER A 164 -0.20 -2.92 19.60
N THR A 165 -0.69 -2.95 18.37
CA THR A 165 -1.97 -2.35 17.99
C THR A 165 -3.16 -3.27 18.31
N CYS A 166 -4.35 -2.69 18.55
CA CYS A 166 -5.62 -3.41 18.67
C CYS A 166 -6.21 -3.83 17.32
N PHE A 167 -5.75 -3.23 16.23
CA PHE A 167 -6.19 -3.51 14.86
C PHE A 167 -5.05 -4.15 14.07
N SER A 168 -5.42 -5.00 13.10
CA SER A 168 -4.46 -5.54 12.13
C SER A 168 -3.96 -4.46 11.18
N THR A 169 -2.75 -4.65 10.64
CA THR A 169 -2.10 -3.72 9.70
C THR A 169 -1.68 -4.42 8.39
N HIS A 170 -1.60 -3.65 7.31
CA HIS A 170 -1.15 -4.13 6.00
C HIS A 170 -0.20 -3.13 5.31
N HIS A 171 -0.70 -2.17 4.52
CA HIS A 171 0.07 -0.99 4.13
C HIS A 171 -0.05 0.10 5.20
N LEU A 172 1.00 0.90 5.39
CA LEU A 172 1.05 2.02 6.32
C LEU A 172 1.47 3.30 5.58
N MET A 173 0.90 4.44 5.95
CA MET A 173 1.25 5.74 5.35
C MET A 173 1.14 6.86 6.38
N PHE A 174 2.07 7.81 6.31
CA PHE A 174 2.06 9.01 7.14
C PHE A 174 1.18 10.11 6.56
N ALA A 175 0.36 10.72 7.41
CA ALA A 175 -0.31 11.98 7.09
C ALA A 175 0.66 13.17 7.24
N GLU A 176 0.39 14.24 6.50
CA GLU A 176 1.02 15.57 6.68
C GLU A 176 0.21 16.37 7.71
N ASP A 177 0.17 15.91 8.97
CA ASP A 177 -0.55 16.56 10.07
C ASP A 177 0.37 16.87 11.27
N ALA A 178 -0.16 17.58 12.27
CA ALA A 178 0.60 18.02 13.45
C ALA A 178 1.09 16.87 14.36
N ASN A 179 0.59 15.65 14.14
CA ASN A 179 0.87 14.46 14.94
C ASN A 179 1.74 13.44 14.20
N ASN A 180 2.06 13.68 12.92
CA ASN A 180 2.62 12.68 12.02
C ASN A 180 1.83 11.38 12.11
N THR A 181 0.49 11.47 12.02
CA THR A 181 -0.39 10.33 12.22
C THR A 181 -0.07 9.25 11.18
N LEU A 182 0.20 8.03 11.66
CA LEU A 182 0.43 6.87 10.82
C LEU A 182 -0.87 6.10 10.64
N TRP A 183 -1.40 6.09 9.43
CA TRP A 183 -2.63 5.38 9.07
C TRP A 183 -2.34 4.02 8.46
N THR A 184 -3.17 3.02 8.76
CA THR A 184 -2.96 1.65 8.26
C THR A 184 -4.20 1.08 7.56
N SER A 185 -3.95 0.29 6.53
CA SER A 185 -4.92 -0.65 5.95
C SER A 185 -4.86 -2.01 6.64
N GLY A 186 -5.71 -2.96 6.26
CA GLY A 186 -5.70 -4.34 6.81
C GLY A 186 -6.44 -4.54 8.12
N GLY A 187 -7.06 -3.49 8.67
CA GLY A 187 -7.82 -3.55 9.92
C GLY A 187 -9.15 -4.31 9.86
N GLY A 188 -9.54 -4.81 8.68
CA GLY A 188 -10.80 -5.53 8.47
C GLY A 188 -12.01 -4.59 8.66
N PRO A 189 -12.83 -4.76 9.72
CA PRO A 189 -14.01 -3.92 9.94
C PRO A 189 -13.69 -2.49 10.40
N VAL A 190 -12.42 -2.16 10.66
CA VAL A 190 -11.99 -0.85 11.18
C VAL A 190 -10.81 -0.29 10.39
N VAL A 191 -10.65 1.03 10.45
CA VAL A 191 -9.44 1.74 10.02
C VAL A 191 -8.70 2.22 11.26
N GLY A 192 -7.43 1.84 11.38
CA GLY A 192 -6.60 2.15 12.54
C GLY A 192 -5.51 3.18 12.25
N TRP A 193 -5.08 3.89 13.29
CA TRP A 193 -3.98 4.83 13.23
C TRP A 193 -3.16 4.85 14.52
N LEU A 194 -1.95 5.39 14.42
CA LEU A 194 -1.07 5.70 15.53
C LEU A 194 -0.67 7.18 15.48
N ASN A 195 -0.87 7.90 16.58
CA ASN A 195 -0.29 9.21 16.83
C ASN A 195 1.19 9.02 17.18
N THR A 196 2.07 9.11 16.19
CA THR A 196 3.49 8.83 16.37
C THR A 196 4.18 9.86 17.25
N LYS A 197 3.73 11.12 17.23
CA LYS A 197 4.22 12.16 18.13
C LYS A 197 3.94 11.84 19.60
N GLN A 198 2.72 11.42 19.92
CA GLN A 198 2.36 11.03 21.29
C GLN A 198 3.13 9.77 21.73
N PHE A 199 3.27 8.79 20.82
CA PHE A 199 4.04 7.58 21.10
C PHE A 199 5.51 7.92 21.40
N ASP A 200 6.12 8.80 20.62
CA ASP A 200 7.50 9.23 20.85
C ASP A 200 7.68 9.97 22.19
N GLN A 201 6.67 10.74 22.61
CA GLN A 201 6.73 11.53 23.84
C GLN A 201 6.54 10.68 25.10
N THR A 202 5.71 9.63 25.00
CA THR A 202 5.22 8.89 26.17
C THR A 202 5.72 7.45 26.24
N GLY A 203 6.08 6.85 25.10
CA GLY A 203 6.30 5.42 24.96
C GLY A 203 5.05 4.56 25.10
N ASP A 204 3.87 5.17 25.26
CA ASP A 204 2.61 4.49 25.52
C ASP A 204 1.87 4.20 24.22
N GLU A 205 1.88 2.93 23.82
CA GLU A 205 1.17 2.46 22.63
C GLU A 205 -0.35 2.42 22.81
N GLU A 206 -0.87 2.26 24.03
CA GLU A 206 -2.32 2.13 24.27
C GLU A 206 -3.00 3.48 24.05
N THR A 207 -2.46 4.56 24.62
CA THR A 207 -3.05 5.89 24.49
C THR A 207 -2.70 6.58 23.18
N SER A 208 -1.66 6.13 22.47
CA SER A 208 -1.23 6.71 21.20
C SER A 208 -1.96 6.15 19.98
N GLN A 209 -2.75 5.07 20.13
CA GLN A 209 -3.44 4.43 19.01
C GLN A 209 -4.95 4.70 19.03
N GLY A 210 -5.58 4.54 17.89
CA GLY A 210 -7.04 4.57 17.79
C GLY A 210 -7.53 3.84 16.55
N TRP A 211 -8.82 3.52 16.53
CA TRP A 211 -9.46 2.94 15.37
C TRP A 211 -10.93 3.36 15.29
N THR A 212 -11.49 3.27 14.10
CA THR A 212 -12.87 3.64 13.85
C THR A 212 -13.52 2.68 12.86
N ALA A 213 -14.79 2.37 13.08
CA ALA A 213 -15.61 1.64 12.11
C ALA A 213 -15.94 2.55 10.91
N LEU A 214 -16.19 1.92 9.76
CA LEU A 214 -16.62 2.62 8.55
C LEU A 214 -18.12 2.86 8.58
N ILE A 215 -18.54 4.12 8.77
CA ILE A 215 -19.93 4.52 8.91
C ILE A 215 -20.31 5.46 7.76
N LEU A 216 -21.35 5.11 7.00
CA LEU A 216 -21.96 5.98 6.00
C LEU A 216 -23.01 6.85 6.68
N ASP A 217 -22.97 8.16 6.41
CA ASP A 217 -23.99 9.13 6.80
C ASP A 217 -25.24 8.93 5.93
N THR A 218 -26.00 7.86 6.19
CA THR A 218 -27.17 7.49 5.38
C THR A 218 -28.42 8.30 5.70
N ASN A 219 -28.46 8.94 6.88
CA ASN A 219 -29.53 9.87 7.23
C ASN A 219 -29.30 11.28 6.61
N GLY A 220 -28.07 11.59 6.20
CA GLY A 220 -27.68 12.75 5.41
C GLY A 220 -27.48 14.04 6.21
N ASN A 221 -27.31 13.96 7.53
CA ASN A 221 -27.25 15.15 8.40
C ASN A 221 -25.82 15.71 8.60
N GLY A 222 -24.81 15.05 8.02
CA GLY A 222 -23.40 15.47 8.07
C GLY A 222 -22.68 15.13 9.37
N LYS A 223 -23.27 14.30 10.24
CA LYS A 223 -22.71 13.87 11.52
C LYS A 223 -22.78 12.36 11.63
N ARG A 224 -21.86 11.79 12.40
CA ARG A 224 -21.95 10.38 12.76
C ARG A 224 -22.92 10.19 13.91
N ASP A 225 -23.96 9.41 13.67
CA ASP A 225 -25.00 9.05 14.63
C ASP A 225 -24.94 7.55 15.00
N ASP A 226 -25.93 7.12 15.78
CA ASP A 226 -26.23 5.71 15.95
C ASP A 226 -26.48 5.07 14.59
N TYR A 227 -25.90 3.89 14.36
CA TYR A 227 -25.95 3.22 13.06
C TYR A 227 -26.57 1.84 13.11
N VAL A 228 -27.13 1.41 11.97
CA VAL A 228 -27.51 0.01 11.73
C VAL A 228 -26.32 -0.81 11.23
N GLU A 229 -26.35 -2.11 11.48
CA GLU A 229 -25.30 -3.05 11.05
C GLU A 229 -25.35 -3.34 9.53
N PRO A 230 -24.27 -3.82 8.89
CA PRO A 230 -24.20 -3.98 7.43
C PRO A 230 -25.34 -4.80 6.82
N ASN A 231 -25.78 -5.85 7.52
CA ASN A 231 -26.85 -6.77 7.10
C ASN A 231 -28.26 -6.30 7.47
N GLN A 232 -28.40 -5.15 8.13
CA GLN A 232 -29.69 -4.57 8.49
C GLN A 232 -30.19 -3.61 7.39
N PRO A 233 -31.51 -3.45 7.24
CA PRO A 233 -32.07 -2.47 6.31
C PRO A 233 -31.67 -1.04 6.72
N LEU A 234 -31.69 -0.12 5.75
CA LEU A 234 -31.51 1.31 6.05
C LEU A 234 -32.62 1.80 6.99
N ASP A 235 -32.24 2.63 7.95
CA ASP A 235 -33.14 3.36 8.82
C ASP A 235 -32.98 4.86 8.53
N PRO A 236 -34.05 5.59 8.14
CA PRO A 236 -33.97 7.01 7.78
C PRO A 236 -33.47 7.93 8.90
N THR A 237 -33.46 7.47 10.15
CA THR A 237 -33.02 8.25 11.32
C THR A 237 -31.60 7.91 11.76
N ARG A 238 -30.95 6.95 11.10
CA ARG A 238 -29.67 6.38 11.53
C ARG A 238 -28.68 6.27 10.38
N ASP A 239 -27.43 6.17 10.77
CA ASP A 239 -26.34 5.87 9.85
C ASP A 239 -26.26 4.38 9.52
N LYS A 240 -25.38 4.01 8.59
CA LYS A 240 -25.14 2.60 8.27
C LYS A 240 -23.67 2.26 8.34
N ARG A 241 -23.33 1.24 9.13
CA ARG A 241 -21.99 0.64 9.11
C ARG A 241 -21.81 -0.20 7.85
N VAL A 242 -20.61 -0.15 7.29
CA VAL A 242 -20.21 -0.98 6.14
C VAL A 242 -18.97 -1.81 6.45
N ASN A 243 -18.78 -2.90 5.68
CA ASN A 243 -17.65 -3.82 5.78
C ASN A 243 -16.65 -3.63 4.62
N ASN A 244 -16.35 -2.38 4.27
CA ASN A 244 -15.44 -2.04 3.18
C ASN A 244 -14.01 -1.81 3.68
N GLY A 245 -13.45 -2.83 4.36
CA GLY A 245 -12.09 -2.76 4.90
C GLY A 245 -11.06 -2.34 3.83
N LEU A 246 -10.09 -1.53 4.25
CA LEU A 246 -9.08 -0.97 3.35
C LEU A 246 -7.98 -1.98 3.05
N TYR A 247 -7.63 -2.13 1.77
CA TYR A 247 -6.45 -2.85 1.28
C TYR A 247 -5.27 -1.92 1.04
N SER A 248 -5.48 -0.80 0.36
CA SER A 248 -4.53 0.33 0.31
C SER A 248 -4.92 1.40 1.33
N VAL A 249 -3.97 2.26 1.72
CA VAL A 249 -4.24 3.44 2.55
C VAL A 249 -3.42 4.61 2.03
N ALA A 250 -4.05 5.77 1.85
CA ALA A 250 -3.41 6.97 1.33
C ALA A 250 -4.04 8.21 1.98
N PRO A 251 -3.41 8.77 3.03
CA PRO A 251 -3.76 10.09 3.55
C PRO A 251 -3.63 11.16 2.46
N ALA A 252 -4.67 11.93 2.25
CA ALA A 252 -4.73 13.02 1.28
C ALA A 252 -4.41 14.37 1.92
N ALA A 253 -4.06 15.35 1.08
CA ALA A 253 -3.71 16.70 1.53
C ALA A 253 -4.87 17.45 2.20
N ASP A 254 -6.13 17.04 1.99
CA ASP A 254 -7.31 17.60 2.64
C ASP A 254 -7.60 16.97 4.02
N GLY A 255 -6.73 16.07 4.50
CA GLY A 255 -6.88 15.35 5.75
C GLY A 255 -7.81 14.13 5.68
N SER A 256 -8.40 13.83 4.52
CA SER A 256 -9.14 12.58 4.31
C SER A 256 -8.20 11.41 4.09
N ILE A 257 -8.67 10.20 4.40
CA ILE A 257 -7.92 8.97 4.22
C ILE A 257 -8.60 8.16 3.14
N TRP A 258 -7.90 7.94 2.04
CA TRP A 258 -8.40 7.11 0.95
C TRP A 258 -7.87 5.69 1.04
N GLY A 259 -8.62 4.77 0.46
CA GLY A 259 -8.17 3.41 0.24
C GLY A 259 -9.09 2.65 -0.69
N THR A 260 -8.68 1.45 -1.02
CA THR A 260 -9.44 0.51 -1.85
C THR A 260 -10.05 -0.58 -1.00
N SER A 261 -11.23 -1.04 -1.36
CA SER A 261 -11.84 -2.25 -0.83
C SER A 261 -11.89 -3.30 -1.94
N LEU A 262 -11.33 -4.48 -1.66
CA LEU A 262 -11.24 -5.58 -2.61
C LEU A 262 -12.62 -6.21 -2.88
N GLY A 263 -12.65 -7.15 -3.83
CA GLY A 263 -13.83 -7.92 -4.20
C GLY A 263 -14.41 -7.46 -5.52
N PHE A 264 -15.56 -8.02 -5.88
CA PHE A 264 -16.29 -7.67 -7.09
C PHE A 264 -17.59 -6.95 -6.73
N PRO A 265 -17.87 -5.75 -7.28
CA PRO A 265 -16.98 -4.96 -8.13
C PRO A 265 -15.86 -4.25 -7.33
N GLY A 266 -15.86 -4.36 -6.00
CA GLY A 266 -14.96 -3.63 -5.10
C GLY A 266 -15.29 -2.14 -5.06
N ALA A 267 -14.48 -1.34 -4.35
CA ALA A 267 -14.78 0.08 -4.16
C ALA A 267 -13.55 0.92 -3.82
N LEU A 268 -13.68 2.23 -3.96
CA LEU A 268 -12.88 3.20 -3.21
C LEU A 268 -13.62 3.59 -1.94
N VAL A 269 -12.86 3.83 -0.88
CA VAL A 269 -13.37 4.32 0.40
C VAL A 269 -12.63 5.60 0.72
N ARG A 270 -13.37 6.65 1.06
CA ARG A 270 -12.82 7.90 1.61
C ARG A 270 -13.32 8.06 3.04
N LEU A 271 -12.42 8.09 4.00
CA LEU A 271 -12.72 8.35 5.40
C LEU A 271 -12.41 9.82 5.71
N SER A 272 -13.37 10.53 6.27
CA SER A 272 -13.16 11.84 6.89
C SER A 272 -13.01 11.64 8.40
N PRO A 273 -11.81 11.76 8.99
CA PRO A 273 -11.60 11.41 10.39
C PRO A 273 -12.39 12.28 11.38
N GLY A 274 -12.59 13.57 11.09
CA GLY A 274 -13.20 14.49 12.06
C GLY A 274 -12.28 14.80 13.25
N ALA A 275 -12.81 15.52 14.24
CA ALA A 275 -12.02 15.99 15.39
C ALA A 275 -11.77 14.91 16.45
N ASN A 276 -12.64 13.90 16.52
CA ASN A 276 -12.51 12.74 17.42
C ASN A 276 -12.81 11.46 16.61
N PRO A 277 -11.83 10.93 15.87
CA PRO A 277 -12.09 9.92 14.84
C PRO A 277 -12.83 8.65 15.27
N PRO A 278 -12.66 8.12 16.50
CA PRO A 278 -13.48 7.00 16.97
C PRO A 278 -14.99 7.27 16.89
N ALA A 279 -15.42 8.51 17.20
CA ALA A 279 -16.83 8.88 17.34
C ALA A 279 -17.37 9.72 16.18
N THR A 280 -16.51 10.42 15.44
CA THR A 280 -16.92 11.43 14.45
C THR A 280 -16.58 11.08 13.02
N ALA A 281 -15.79 10.02 12.80
CA ALA A 281 -15.37 9.68 11.44
C ALA A 281 -16.53 9.15 10.60
N LEU A 282 -16.66 9.70 9.40
CA LEU A 282 -17.63 9.29 8.37
C LEU A 282 -16.88 8.77 7.14
N ALA A 283 -17.41 7.71 6.55
CA ALA A 283 -16.92 7.09 5.34
C ALA A 283 -17.83 7.44 4.16
N GLU A 284 -17.23 7.52 2.99
CA GLU A 284 -17.89 7.52 1.69
C GLU A 284 -17.39 6.29 0.92
N VAL A 285 -18.29 5.64 0.19
CA VAL A 285 -17.97 4.46 -0.63
C VAL A 285 -18.35 4.77 -2.08
N PHE A 286 -17.40 4.56 -2.99
CA PHE A 286 -17.57 4.74 -4.42
C PHE A 286 -17.26 3.43 -5.12
N GLU A 287 -18.28 2.80 -5.69
CA GLU A 287 -18.10 1.59 -6.48
C GLU A 287 -17.89 1.96 -7.95
N PRO A 288 -17.11 1.18 -8.72
CA PRO A 288 -17.07 1.32 -10.17
C PRO A 288 -18.49 1.23 -10.77
N PRO A 289 -18.77 1.95 -11.87
CA PRO A 289 -20.12 1.96 -12.45
C PRO A 289 -20.55 0.57 -12.91
N MET A 290 -21.72 0.14 -12.45
CA MET A 290 -22.34 -1.14 -12.82
C MET A 290 -23.66 -0.92 -13.56
N LYS A 291 -23.98 -1.80 -14.50
CA LYS A 291 -25.27 -1.88 -15.19
C LYS A 291 -25.76 -3.32 -15.18
N ASP A 292 -26.93 -3.58 -14.60
CA ASP A 292 -27.55 -4.91 -14.50
C ASP A 292 -26.60 -5.97 -13.91
N GLY A 293 -25.77 -5.57 -12.94
CA GLY A 293 -24.77 -6.44 -12.30
C GLY A 293 -23.50 -6.67 -13.12
N VAL A 294 -23.37 -6.02 -14.28
CA VAL A 294 -22.20 -6.10 -15.16
C VAL A 294 -21.41 -4.77 -15.11
N PRO A 295 -20.08 -4.79 -15.00
CA PRO A 295 -19.27 -3.58 -15.02
C PRO A 295 -19.43 -2.84 -16.35
N VAL A 296 -19.63 -1.52 -16.28
CA VAL A 296 -19.65 -0.67 -17.48
C VAL A 296 -18.25 -0.55 -18.07
N SER A 297 -17.26 -0.31 -17.22
CA SER A 297 -15.83 -0.36 -17.49
C SER A 297 -15.10 -0.39 -16.16
N GLY A 298 -13.99 -1.13 -16.08
CA GLY A 298 -13.20 -1.28 -14.86
C GLY A 298 -13.90 -2.03 -13.72
N TYR A 299 -13.18 -2.88 -13.00
CA TYR A 299 -13.69 -3.50 -11.78
C TYR A 299 -12.57 -4.03 -10.90
N SER A 300 -12.89 -4.25 -9.63
CA SER A 300 -12.05 -4.84 -8.61
C SER A 300 -10.72 -4.09 -8.42
N PRO A 301 -10.75 -2.91 -7.78
CA PRO A 301 -9.53 -2.19 -7.45
C PRO A 301 -8.65 -3.03 -6.50
N ARG A 302 -7.33 -2.93 -6.68
CA ARG A 302 -6.33 -3.54 -5.82
C ARG A 302 -5.57 -2.47 -5.05
N GLY A 303 -4.28 -2.25 -5.30
CA GLY A 303 -3.53 -1.17 -4.69
C GLY A 303 -3.81 0.16 -5.38
N GLY A 304 -3.80 1.25 -4.60
CA GLY A 304 -4.11 2.57 -5.09
C GLY A 304 -3.59 3.66 -4.16
N ASP A 305 -3.63 4.88 -4.65
CA ASP A 305 -2.95 6.01 -4.04
C ASP A 305 -3.56 7.34 -4.47
N VAL A 306 -3.36 8.37 -3.66
CA VAL A 306 -3.96 9.70 -3.88
C VAL A 306 -2.91 10.70 -4.36
N ASP A 307 -3.27 11.52 -5.33
CA ASP A 307 -2.42 12.63 -5.76
C ASP A 307 -2.59 13.87 -4.88
N ARG A 308 -1.71 14.87 -5.06
CA ARG A 308 -1.78 16.13 -4.28
C ARG A 308 -3.01 16.99 -4.62
N ASN A 309 -3.76 16.66 -5.66
CA ASN A 309 -4.99 17.34 -6.06
C ASN A 309 -6.25 16.65 -5.51
N GLY A 310 -6.11 15.54 -4.77
CA GLY A 310 -7.22 14.76 -4.22
C GLY A 310 -7.87 13.80 -5.23
N VAL A 311 -7.21 13.50 -6.35
CA VAL A 311 -7.64 12.44 -7.27
C VAL A 311 -7.04 11.12 -6.81
N PHE A 312 -7.91 10.12 -6.62
CA PHE A 312 -7.47 8.78 -6.26
C PHE A 312 -7.23 7.94 -7.51
N TRP A 313 -6.14 7.18 -7.53
CA TRP A 313 -5.75 6.32 -8.64
C TRP A 313 -5.64 4.87 -8.16
N ALA A 314 -6.09 3.92 -8.97
CA ALA A 314 -6.11 2.51 -8.59
C ALA A 314 -5.82 1.56 -9.76
N ALA A 315 -5.09 0.49 -9.46
CA ALA A 315 -4.89 -0.63 -10.37
C ALA A 315 -6.13 -1.54 -10.28
N MET A 316 -6.73 -1.87 -11.43
CA MET A 316 -7.98 -2.61 -11.50
C MET A 316 -7.72 -4.02 -12.04
N ALA A 317 -8.35 -5.04 -11.46
CA ALA A 317 -8.20 -6.43 -11.94
C ALA A 317 -8.67 -6.64 -13.39
N SER A 318 -9.48 -5.71 -13.91
CA SER A 318 -9.88 -5.62 -15.32
C SER A 318 -8.77 -5.18 -16.30
N GLY A 319 -7.54 -4.95 -15.84
CA GLY A 319 -6.42 -4.46 -16.68
C GLY A 319 -6.56 -2.97 -17.05
N HIS A 320 -7.03 -2.16 -16.09
CA HIS A 320 -7.14 -0.71 -16.21
C HIS A 320 -6.36 -0.01 -15.10
N LEU A 321 -5.85 1.18 -15.40
CA LEU A 321 -5.65 2.23 -14.41
C LEU A 321 -6.94 3.03 -14.30
N ALA A 322 -7.52 3.10 -13.09
CA ALA A 322 -8.65 3.97 -12.80
C ALA A 322 -8.17 5.27 -12.15
N SER A 323 -8.83 6.38 -12.47
CA SER A 323 -8.85 7.58 -11.65
C SER A 323 -10.25 7.86 -11.13
N PHE A 324 -10.32 8.43 -9.93
CA PHE A 324 -11.55 8.90 -9.32
C PHE A 324 -11.38 10.32 -8.81
N ASP A 325 -12.20 11.23 -9.34
CA ASP A 325 -12.26 12.63 -8.93
C ASP A 325 -13.60 12.96 -8.29
N ARG A 326 -13.61 12.99 -6.95
CA ARG A 326 -14.80 13.30 -6.13
C ARG A 326 -15.45 14.63 -6.50
N ARG A 327 -14.72 15.59 -7.04
CA ARG A 327 -15.25 16.92 -7.41
C ARG A 327 -16.16 16.88 -8.64
N LYS A 328 -16.09 15.79 -9.42
CA LYS A 328 -16.97 15.59 -10.57
C LYS A 328 -18.35 15.09 -10.15
N CYS A 329 -18.51 14.61 -8.91
CA CYS A 329 -19.77 14.09 -8.42
C CYS A 329 -20.89 15.14 -8.50
N LYS A 330 -22.00 14.79 -9.14
CA LYS A 330 -23.20 15.61 -9.35
C LYS A 330 -24.28 15.32 -8.30
N GLY A 331 -24.31 14.08 -7.79
CA GLY A 331 -25.24 13.66 -6.75
C GLY A 331 -24.77 14.05 -5.34
N PRO A 332 -25.66 13.91 -4.34
CA PRO A 332 -25.27 14.03 -2.94
C PRO A 332 -24.26 12.94 -2.57
N LEU A 333 -23.33 13.28 -1.68
CA LEU A 333 -22.23 12.40 -1.22
C LEU A 333 -22.53 11.71 0.11
N ASN A 334 -23.73 11.97 0.64
CA ASN A 334 -24.33 11.34 1.81
C ASN A 334 -25.83 11.12 1.55
N GLY A 335 -26.51 10.54 2.54
CA GLY A 335 -27.93 10.20 2.46
C GLY A 335 -28.19 8.79 1.89
N PRO A 336 -29.48 8.40 1.77
CA PRO A 336 -29.87 7.01 1.57
C PRO A 336 -29.52 6.44 0.19
N LYS A 337 -29.08 7.29 -0.75
CA LYS A 337 -28.65 6.90 -2.10
C LYS A 337 -27.12 6.92 -2.26
N ALA A 338 -26.37 7.50 -1.34
CA ALA A 338 -24.92 7.62 -1.41
C ALA A 338 -24.20 6.36 -0.89
N THR A 339 -24.55 5.20 -1.45
CA THR A 339 -24.15 3.89 -0.92
C THR A 339 -23.24 3.10 -1.87
N GLY A 340 -22.49 3.78 -2.74
CA GLY A 340 -21.61 3.13 -3.73
C GLY A 340 -21.75 3.69 -5.15
N GLN A 341 -22.89 3.43 -5.80
CA GLN A 341 -23.12 3.69 -7.23
C GLN A 341 -23.50 5.14 -7.60
N HIS A 342 -23.46 6.07 -6.64
CA HIS A 342 -24.07 7.40 -6.77
C HIS A 342 -23.22 8.45 -7.50
N CYS A 343 -21.94 8.16 -7.75
CA CYS A 343 -21.03 9.06 -8.45
C CYS A 343 -20.28 8.34 -9.60
N PRO A 344 -21.00 7.86 -10.64
CA PRO A 344 -20.35 7.26 -11.80
C PRO A 344 -19.44 8.25 -12.55
N GLU A 345 -19.78 9.54 -12.53
CA GLU A 345 -19.04 10.64 -13.18
C GLU A 345 -17.68 10.96 -12.56
N GLY A 346 -17.42 10.48 -11.33
CA GLY A 346 -16.11 10.58 -10.71
C GLY A 346 -15.08 9.67 -11.38
N TRP A 347 -15.51 8.58 -11.99
CA TRP A 347 -14.64 7.54 -12.52
C TRP A 347 -14.13 7.84 -13.93
N THR A 348 -12.89 7.46 -14.20
CA THR A 348 -12.31 7.38 -15.54
C THR A 348 -11.38 6.18 -15.61
N PHE A 349 -11.47 5.39 -16.67
CA PHE A 349 -10.69 4.17 -16.85
C PHE A 349 -9.76 4.29 -18.06
N HIS A 350 -8.53 3.82 -17.88
CA HIS A 350 -7.49 3.80 -18.89
C HIS A 350 -7.02 2.36 -19.07
N VAL A 351 -7.33 1.75 -20.22
CA VAL A 351 -6.89 0.39 -20.54
C VAL A 351 -5.36 0.36 -20.55
N GLU A 352 -4.78 -0.55 -19.77
CA GLU A 352 -3.34 -0.73 -19.71
C GLU A 352 -2.80 -1.29 -21.04
N PRO A 353 -1.55 -0.99 -21.44
CA PRO A 353 -1.04 -1.24 -22.78
C PRO A 353 -0.62 -2.71 -23.00
N MET A 354 -1.50 -3.65 -22.68
CA MET A 354 -1.34 -5.09 -22.85
C MET A 354 -2.51 -5.68 -23.67
N PRO A 355 -2.34 -6.86 -24.30
CA PRO A 355 -3.42 -7.52 -25.04
C PRO A 355 -4.63 -7.83 -24.16
N GLN A 356 -5.76 -8.17 -24.77
CA GLN A 356 -6.94 -8.70 -24.09
C GLN A 356 -7.23 -10.12 -24.57
N PHE A 357 -7.90 -10.92 -23.74
CA PHE A 357 -8.41 -12.23 -24.15
C PHE A 357 -9.43 -12.10 -25.28
N LYS A 358 -9.33 -13.00 -26.27
CA LYS A 358 -10.28 -13.07 -27.37
C LYS A 358 -11.68 -13.39 -26.83
N GLY A 359 -12.66 -12.58 -27.19
CA GLY A 359 -14.07 -12.78 -26.80
C GLY A 359 -14.44 -12.24 -25.42
N ALA A 360 -13.54 -11.50 -24.74
CA ALA A 360 -13.90 -10.78 -23.53
C ALA A 360 -15.03 -9.76 -23.84
N PRO A 361 -16.10 -9.72 -23.04
CA PRO A 361 -17.28 -8.88 -23.32
C PRO A 361 -17.08 -7.41 -22.97
N ALA A 362 -16.15 -7.10 -22.06
CA ALA A 362 -15.78 -5.75 -21.64
C ALA A 362 -14.37 -5.39 -22.12
N ASP A 363 -14.09 -4.09 -22.23
CA ASP A 363 -12.75 -3.60 -22.50
C ASP A 363 -11.81 -3.84 -21.30
N GLY A 364 -10.51 -3.68 -21.54
CA GLY A 364 -9.47 -3.93 -20.56
C GLY A 364 -8.26 -4.62 -21.18
N SER A 365 -7.42 -5.19 -20.32
CA SER A 365 -6.26 -5.97 -20.74
C SER A 365 -6.00 -7.15 -19.81
N VAL A 366 -5.08 -8.03 -20.21
CA VAL A 366 -4.56 -9.12 -19.37
C VAL A 366 -3.47 -8.66 -18.41
N GLU A 367 -3.25 -7.35 -18.28
CA GLU A 367 -2.37 -6.82 -17.25
C GLU A 367 -2.90 -7.16 -15.84
N ALA A 368 -1.96 -7.35 -14.91
CA ALA A 368 -2.22 -7.76 -13.54
C ALA A 368 -1.46 -6.84 -12.58
N SER A 369 -1.66 -5.53 -12.72
CA SER A 369 -0.99 -4.56 -11.87
C SER A 369 -1.36 -4.70 -10.40
N TYR A 370 -0.36 -4.66 -9.53
CA TYR A 370 -0.57 -4.90 -8.11
C TYR A 370 -0.99 -3.62 -7.37
N TYR A 371 -0.36 -2.48 -7.71
CA TYR A 371 -0.50 -1.20 -7.04
C TYR A 371 -0.36 -0.04 -8.03
N THR A 372 -1.10 1.04 -7.78
CA THR A 372 -0.82 2.35 -8.37
C THR A 372 -0.14 3.25 -7.35
N TRP A 373 1.05 3.74 -7.68
CA TRP A 373 1.76 4.75 -6.88
C TRP A 373 1.78 6.08 -7.62
N VAL A 374 1.63 7.20 -6.91
CA VAL A 374 1.66 8.53 -7.52
C VAL A 374 2.97 9.28 -7.20
N ASP A 375 3.69 9.69 -8.24
CA ASP A 375 4.86 10.57 -8.11
C ASP A 375 4.43 12.00 -7.76
N GLN A 376 4.16 12.27 -6.49
CA GLN A 376 3.67 13.57 -6.03
C GLN A 376 4.69 14.71 -6.18
N PHE A 377 5.98 14.38 -6.32
CA PHE A 377 7.08 15.32 -6.16
C PHE A 377 8.06 15.36 -7.34
N ASP A 378 7.73 14.71 -8.46
CA ASP A 378 8.62 14.64 -9.63
C ASP A 378 9.97 13.99 -9.30
N THR A 379 9.91 12.87 -8.58
CA THR A 379 11.07 12.06 -8.21
C THR A 379 11.66 11.31 -9.40
N PHE A 380 10.89 11.09 -10.47
CA PHE A 380 11.39 10.45 -11.70
C PHE A 380 11.84 11.43 -12.79
N GLY A 381 11.29 12.65 -12.84
CA GLY A 381 11.58 13.64 -13.89
C GLY A 381 10.51 13.75 -14.99
N LEU A 382 9.29 13.26 -14.75
CA LEU A 382 8.14 13.36 -15.67
C LEU A 382 7.08 14.39 -15.23
N GLY A 383 7.30 15.08 -14.12
CA GLY A 383 6.37 16.02 -13.52
C GLY A 383 5.77 15.51 -12.21
N ARG A 384 4.94 16.35 -11.58
CA ARG A 384 4.26 16.02 -10.32
C ARG A 384 2.92 15.36 -10.58
N ASN A 385 2.45 14.58 -9.61
CA ASN A 385 1.18 13.84 -9.63
C ASN A 385 1.08 12.87 -10.82
N ILE A 386 2.18 12.18 -11.12
CA ILE A 386 2.20 11.19 -12.21
C ILE A 386 1.86 9.80 -11.63
N PRO A 387 0.72 9.18 -12.01
CA PRO A 387 0.39 7.82 -11.59
C PRO A 387 1.23 6.78 -12.34
N ILE A 388 1.68 5.77 -11.60
CA ILE A 388 2.54 4.70 -12.08
C ILE A 388 1.99 3.37 -11.57
N ASN A 389 1.62 2.47 -12.48
CA ASN A 389 1.21 1.11 -12.15
C ASN A 389 2.41 0.16 -12.13
N THR A 390 2.39 -0.77 -11.17
CA THR A 390 3.30 -1.92 -11.14
C THR A 390 2.87 -2.96 -12.17
N GLY A 391 3.31 -2.80 -13.43
CA GLY A 391 2.94 -3.65 -14.57
C GLY A 391 3.62 -5.01 -14.53
N ASN A 392 2.95 -5.99 -13.93
CA ASN A 392 3.47 -7.32 -13.72
C ASN A 392 3.53 -8.13 -15.02
N ALA A 393 2.44 -8.15 -15.79
CA ALA A 393 2.42 -8.86 -17.07
C ALA A 393 3.20 -8.08 -18.16
N ALA A 394 3.29 -6.76 -17.99
CA ALA A 394 4.11 -5.89 -18.82
C ALA A 394 5.59 -5.90 -18.42
N GLU A 395 6.06 -6.65 -17.43
CA GLU A 395 7.48 -6.71 -17.03
C GLU A 395 8.08 -5.29 -16.90
N GLY A 396 7.37 -4.35 -16.29
CA GLY A 396 7.82 -2.96 -16.20
C GLY A 396 6.89 -2.06 -15.39
N LEU A 397 7.31 -0.81 -15.20
CA LEU A 397 6.45 0.21 -14.62
C LEU A 397 5.65 0.91 -15.73
N LEU A 398 4.36 1.10 -15.52
CA LEU A 398 3.42 1.69 -16.48
C LEU A 398 3.08 3.10 -16.05
N VAL A 399 3.74 4.08 -16.64
CA VAL A 399 3.52 5.50 -16.34
C VAL A 399 2.41 6.03 -17.23
N PHE A 400 1.40 6.68 -16.65
CA PHE A 400 0.34 7.34 -17.41
C PHE A 400 0.48 8.86 -17.34
N LYS A 401 0.70 9.50 -18.49
CA LYS A 401 0.91 10.94 -18.60
C LYS A 401 0.24 11.50 -19.85
N ASP A 402 -0.54 12.56 -19.68
CA ASP A 402 -1.21 13.29 -20.77
C ASP A 402 -2.00 12.37 -21.73
N GLY A 403 -2.72 11.38 -21.18
CA GLY A 403 -3.49 10.42 -21.96
C GLY A 403 -2.67 9.33 -22.65
N LYS A 404 -1.36 9.23 -22.37
CA LYS A 404 -0.44 8.28 -23.02
C LYS A 404 0.28 7.42 -22.00
N TRP A 405 0.54 6.18 -22.42
CA TRP A 405 1.36 5.24 -21.69
C TRP A 405 2.85 5.43 -22.03
N ILE A 406 3.68 5.38 -21.00
CA ILE A 406 5.14 5.26 -21.10
C ILE A 406 5.52 3.99 -20.34
N VAL A 407 6.10 3.01 -21.02
CA VAL A 407 6.45 1.72 -20.43
C VAL A 407 7.93 1.70 -20.05
N LEU A 408 8.22 1.68 -18.75
CA LEU A 408 9.57 1.49 -18.21
C LEU A 408 9.88 0.00 -18.14
N ARG A 409 10.14 -0.59 -19.31
CA ARG A 409 10.35 -2.04 -19.49
C ARG A 409 11.63 -2.52 -18.81
N VAL A 410 11.52 -3.59 -18.02
CA VAL A 410 12.64 -4.39 -17.53
C VAL A 410 12.86 -5.55 -18.50
N PRO A 411 14.00 -5.61 -19.22
CA PRO A 411 14.24 -6.66 -20.20
C PRO A 411 14.77 -7.96 -19.58
N TYR A 412 15.46 -7.88 -18.44
CA TYR A 412 16.02 -9.03 -17.72
C TYR A 412 16.31 -8.73 -16.24
N PRO A 413 16.34 -9.76 -15.37
CA PRO A 413 15.82 -11.11 -15.65
C PRO A 413 14.30 -11.07 -15.88
N THR A 414 13.76 -12.04 -16.61
CA THR A 414 12.30 -12.18 -16.73
C THR A 414 11.66 -12.53 -15.38
N GLY A 415 10.38 -12.17 -15.21
CA GLY A 415 9.69 -12.34 -13.93
C GLY A 415 9.78 -11.09 -13.04
N PHE A 416 9.82 -9.91 -13.64
CA PHE A 416 9.68 -8.62 -12.96
C PHE A 416 8.24 -8.45 -12.45
N TYR A 417 7.93 -9.14 -11.36
CA TYR A 417 6.67 -9.07 -10.64
C TYR A 417 6.80 -8.09 -9.48
N THR A 418 6.63 -6.79 -9.72
CA THR A 418 6.71 -5.78 -8.66
C THR A 418 5.37 -5.53 -7.98
N LYS A 419 5.43 -5.25 -6.68
CA LYS A 419 4.26 -4.92 -5.87
C LYS A 419 4.24 -3.47 -5.39
N TRP A 420 5.39 -2.84 -5.28
CA TRP A 420 5.52 -1.49 -4.74
C TRP A 420 6.65 -0.75 -5.42
N LEU A 421 6.57 0.58 -5.38
CA LEU A 421 7.67 1.45 -5.76
C LEU A 421 7.76 2.65 -4.81
N ASP A 422 8.93 3.23 -4.76
CA ASP A 422 9.21 4.48 -4.05
C ASP A 422 10.03 5.43 -4.92
N GLY A 423 10.01 6.72 -4.59
CA GLY A 423 10.67 7.77 -5.36
C GLY A 423 11.58 8.61 -4.49
N ARG A 424 12.83 8.82 -4.92
CA ARG A 424 13.83 9.56 -4.16
C ARG A 424 14.58 10.58 -5.00
N ILE A 425 14.89 11.72 -4.38
CA ILE A 425 15.75 12.76 -4.93
C ILE A 425 17.05 12.76 -4.12
N ASP A 426 18.09 12.17 -4.69
CA ASP A 426 19.45 12.09 -4.14
C ASP A 426 20.19 13.45 -4.20
N ASP A 427 20.00 14.21 -5.29
CA ASP A 427 20.55 15.57 -5.43
C ASP A 427 19.66 16.42 -6.37
N PRO A 428 18.95 17.43 -5.86
CA PRO A 428 18.08 18.27 -6.68
C PRO A 428 18.83 19.09 -7.75
N ARG A 429 20.16 19.24 -7.62
CA ARG A 429 21.01 19.99 -8.57
C ARG A 429 21.66 19.09 -9.61
N ALA A 430 21.64 17.77 -9.45
CA ALA A 430 22.24 16.81 -10.39
C ALA A 430 21.35 16.48 -11.60
N GLY A 431 20.22 17.17 -11.76
CA GLY A 431 19.26 16.90 -12.83
C GLY A 431 18.73 15.48 -12.76
N TRP A 432 18.73 14.75 -13.88
CA TRP A 432 18.21 13.38 -13.95
C TRP A 432 19.00 12.38 -13.08
N LYS A 433 20.28 12.64 -12.80
CA LYS A 433 21.14 11.74 -12.02
C LYS A 433 20.80 11.73 -10.54
N GLY A 434 20.28 12.85 -10.04
CA GLY A 434 19.84 12.98 -8.65
C GLY A 434 18.41 12.53 -8.43
N LYS A 435 17.74 11.97 -9.43
CA LYS A 435 16.35 11.53 -9.39
C LYS A 435 16.26 10.04 -9.68
N GLY A 436 15.31 9.34 -9.07
CA GLY A 436 15.07 7.95 -9.41
C GLY A 436 13.85 7.33 -8.73
N LEU A 437 13.28 6.35 -9.41
CA LEU A 437 12.31 5.43 -8.85
C LEU A 437 13.02 4.15 -8.42
N TRP A 438 12.54 3.56 -7.34
CA TRP A 438 13.08 2.35 -6.76
C TRP A 438 11.97 1.32 -6.58
N THR A 439 12.25 0.08 -6.93
CA THR A 439 11.28 -1.01 -6.88
C THR A 439 12.01 -2.33 -6.74
N THR A 440 11.28 -3.39 -6.45
CA THR A 440 11.81 -4.73 -6.24
C THR A 440 11.25 -5.75 -7.19
N ILE A 441 11.95 -6.87 -7.31
CA ILE A 441 11.32 -8.09 -7.80
C ILE A 441 10.60 -8.75 -6.64
N SER A 442 9.27 -8.71 -6.69
CA SER A 442 8.38 -9.15 -5.64
C SER A 442 7.63 -10.44 -5.99
N THR A 443 8.30 -11.34 -6.71
CA THR A 443 7.83 -12.72 -6.87
C THR A 443 8.00 -13.48 -5.56
N ARG A 444 7.02 -14.34 -5.25
CA ARG A 444 7.09 -15.23 -4.09
C ARG A 444 8.19 -16.29 -4.21
N ALA A 445 8.46 -16.74 -5.44
CA ALA A 445 9.40 -17.82 -5.70
C ALA A 445 10.50 -17.30 -6.65
N PRO A 446 11.52 -16.57 -6.15
CA PRO A 446 12.61 -16.09 -7.00
C PRO A 446 13.34 -17.25 -7.69
N PHE A 447 13.36 -18.43 -7.07
CA PHE A 447 13.91 -19.65 -7.64
C PHE A 447 13.15 -20.22 -8.86
N HIS A 448 11.95 -19.70 -9.20
CA HIS A 448 11.25 -20.01 -10.45
C HIS A 448 11.64 -19.07 -11.60
N MET A 449 12.42 -18.02 -11.33
CA MET A 449 12.91 -17.12 -12.37
C MET A 449 14.14 -17.70 -13.07
N GLU A 450 14.61 -16.97 -14.10
CA GLU A 450 15.93 -17.18 -14.68
C GLU A 450 17.01 -17.22 -13.57
N GLY A 451 17.88 -18.23 -13.60
CA GLY A 451 18.90 -18.45 -12.56
C GLY A 451 18.55 -19.56 -11.54
N GLY A 452 17.28 -20.00 -11.46
CA GLY A 452 16.88 -21.17 -10.68
C GLY A 452 17.14 -21.02 -9.18
N ALA A 453 17.51 -22.11 -8.49
CA ALA A 453 17.65 -22.15 -7.02
C ALA A 453 18.61 -21.11 -6.42
N GLY A 454 19.58 -20.60 -7.19
CA GLY A 454 20.52 -19.57 -6.73
C GLY A 454 20.00 -18.13 -6.90
N GLN A 455 18.86 -17.95 -7.56
CA GLN A 455 18.31 -16.63 -7.87
C GLN A 455 17.74 -15.98 -6.61
N THR A 456 18.24 -14.78 -6.31
CA THR A 456 17.76 -13.93 -5.21
C THR A 456 16.74 -12.91 -5.71
N SER A 457 16.04 -12.26 -4.79
CA SER A 457 15.31 -11.05 -5.12
C SER A 457 16.28 -9.92 -5.50
N LYS A 458 15.76 -8.82 -6.06
CA LYS A 458 16.57 -7.73 -6.59
C LYS A 458 15.92 -6.38 -6.31
N VAL A 459 16.76 -5.35 -6.21
CA VAL A 459 16.38 -3.93 -6.25
C VAL A 459 16.68 -3.36 -7.62
N PHE A 460 15.78 -2.50 -8.11
CA PHE A 460 15.91 -1.76 -9.35
C PHE A 460 15.85 -0.27 -9.09
N LYS A 461 16.84 0.49 -9.58
CA LYS A 461 16.78 1.95 -9.72
C LYS A 461 16.48 2.30 -11.16
N PHE A 462 15.41 3.05 -11.38
CA PHE A 462 15.06 3.64 -12.68
C PHE A 462 15.43 5.11 -12.67
N GLN A 463 16.16 5.55 -13.69
CA GLN A 463 16.44 6.97 -13.93
C GLN A 463 16.09 7.35 -15.36
N LEU A 464 15.64 8.59 -15.55
CA LEU A 464 15.19 9.07 -16.85
C LEU A 464 16.15 10.11 -17.42
N ARG A 465 16.95 9.72 -18.42
CA ARG A 465 17.83 10.66 -19.10
C ARG A 465 17.03 11.66 -19.96
N PRO A 466 17.55 12.88 -20.17
CA PRO A 466 16.92 13.81 -21.11
C PRO A 466 17.01 13.33 -22.57
N ASN A 467 18.04 12.55 -22.92
CA ASN A 467 18.20 11.90 -24.22
C ASN A 467 19.10 10.64 -24.11
N PRO A 468 19.15 9.78 -25.15
CA PRO A 468 19.90 8.51 -25.09
C PRO A 468 21.43 8.67 -24.95
N LEU A 469 21.98 9.85 -25.19
CA LEU A 469 23.42 10.14 -25.17
C LEU A 469 23.87 10.89 -23.91
N ALA A 470 22.94 11.25 -23.02
CA ALA A 470 23.28 11.90 -21.76
C ALA A 470 24.11 10.94 -20.89
N LYS A 471 25.24 11.45 -20.37
CA LYS A 471 26.21 10.73 -19.53
C LYS A 471 26.11 11.16 -18.10
#